data_AF-A0A3A9EGA1-F1
#
_entry.id   AF-A0A3A9EGA1-F1
#
_cell.length_a   1.000
_cell.length_b   1.000
_cell.length_c   1.000
_cell.angle_alpha   90.00
_cell.angle_beta   90.00
_cell.angle_gamma   90.00
#
_symmetry.space_group_name_H-M   'P 1'
#
loop_
_entity.id
_entity.type
_entity.pdbx_description
1 polymer ?
#
loop_
_entity_poly.entity_id
_entity_poly.type
_entity_poly.pdbx_seq_one_letter_code
_entity_poly.pdbx_strand_id
1 'polypeptide(L)'
;MGYAKMDGLDLDERLLNIARKNMRKLQLNVGCIHANAADFDGYAAVFYFYNPFGKPVFEKVIQRLIESQNKRDRDIWAVYYSKRTIKPVDTGFIVGLLRRLVQKR
;
A
#
# COMPACT_ATOMS: atom_id res chain seq x y z
N MET A 1 12.38 14.68 -11.33
CA MET A 1 12.30 14.04 -10.00
C MET A 1 11.08 13.13 -9.99
N GLY A 2 11.24 11.87 -9.56
CA GLY A 2 10.19 10.86 -9.52
C GLY A 2 10.49 9.83 -8.42
N TYR A 3 9.63 8.83 -8.25
CA TYR A 3 9.88 7.77 -7.27
C TYR A 3 11.15 6.98 -7.62
N ALA A 4 12.08 6.83 -6.66
CA ALA A 4 13.35 6.14 -6.89
C ALA A 4 13.18 4.65 -7.25
N LYS A 5 12.14 4.01 -6.69
CA LYS A 5 11.75 2.64 -6.96
C LYS A 5 10.25 2.50 -6.81
N MET A 6 9.64 1.67 -7.64
CA MET A 6 8.23 1.30 -7.55
C MET A 6 8.13 -0.22 -7.63
N ASP A 7 7.32 -0.79 -6.73
CA ASP A 7 7.02 -2.21 -6.71
C ASP A 7 5.49 -2.38 -6.59
N GLY A 8 4.93 -3.32 -7.35
CA GLY A 8 3.58 -3.83 -7.14
C GLY A 8 3.62 -5.09 -6.28
N LEU A 9 2.73 -5.18 -5.31
CA LEU A 9 2.59 -6.36 -4.45
C LEU A 9 1.20 -6.96 -4.62
N ASP A 10 1.15 -8.26 -4.90
CA ASP A 10 -0.11 -8.99 -5.00
C ASP A 10 0.08 -10.44 -4.54
N LEU A 11 -1.01 -11.06 -4.11
CA LEU A 11 -1.10 -12.48 -3.78
C LEU A 11 -1.33 -13.34 -5.03
N ASP A 12 -1.89 -12.77 -6.10
CA ASP A 12 -2.15 -13.50 -7.34
C ASP A 12 -0.94 -13.42 -8.28
N GLU A 13 -0.16 -14.50 -8.32
CA GLU A 13 0.99 -14.62 -9.22
C GLU A 13 0.62 -14.50 -10.70
N ARG A 14 -0.59 -14.90 -11.10
CA ARG A 14 -1.07 -14.75 -12.48
C ARG A 14 -1.22 -13.27 -12.82
N LEU A 15 -1.80 -12.47 -11.92
CA LEU A 15 -1.90 -11.02 -12.09
C LEU A 15 -0.51 -10.37 -12.13
N LEU A 16 0.41 -10.79 -11.27
CA LEU A 16 1.80 -10.31 -11.30
C LEU A 16 2.50 -10.65 -12.62
N ASN A 17 2.25 -11.83 -13.19
CA ASN A 17 2.80 -12.20 -14.49
C ASN A 17 2.25 -11.35 -15.63
N ILE A 18 0.97 -10.97 -15.57
CA ILE A 18 0.38 -10.00 -16.50
C ILE A 18 1.01 -8.61 -16.30
N ALA A 19 1.13 -8.16 -15.06
CA ALA A 19 1.76 -6.88 -14.73
C ALA A 19 3.20 -6.83 -15.26
N ARG A 20 4.03 -7.83 -15.00
CA ARG A 20 5.40 -7.95 -15.52
C ARG A 20 5.44 -7.86 -17.05
N LYS A 21 4.52 -8.52 -17.76
CA LYS A 21 4.41 -8.44 -19.23
C LYS A 21 4.11 -7.00 -19.67
N ASN A 22 3.18 -6.32 -18.99
CA ASN A 22 2.81 -4.94 -19.31
C ASN A 22 3.94 -3.95 -19.01
N MET A 23 4.61 -4.09 -17.86
CA MET A 23 5.75 -3.23 -17.51
C MET A 23 6.89 -3.35 -18.52
N ARG A 24 7.17 -4.57 -19.02
CA ARG A 24 8.14 -4.76 -20.12
C ARG A 24 7.72 -4.06 -21.41
N LYS A 25 6.46 -4.18 -21.82
CA LYS A 25 5.93 -3.50 -23.02
C LYS A 25 6.02 -1.99 -22.91
N LEU A 26 5.75 -1.46 -21.72
CA LEU A 26 5.80 -0.02 -21.42
C LEU A 26 7.21 0.48 -21.09
N GLN A 27 8.21 -0.41 -21.07
CA GLN A 27 9.60 -0.11 -20.68
C GLN A 27 9.71 0.54 -19.29
N LEU A 28 8.83 0.15 -18.37
CA LEU A 28 8.82 0.63 -17.00
C LEU A 28 9.64 -0.30 -16.09
N ASN A 29 10.55 0.29 -15.32
CA ASN A 29 11.32 -0.43 -14.30
C ASN A 29 10.54 -0.50 -12.98
N VAL A 30 9.61 -1.46 -12.90
CA VAL A 30 8.74 -1.69 -11.75
C VAL A 30 8.86 -3.14 -11.29
N GLY A 31 9.14 -3.35 -10.01
CA GLY A 31 9.17 -4.69 -9.43
C GLY A 31 7.76 -5.26 -9.24
N CYS A 32 7.63 -6.58 -9.24
CA CYS A 32 6.38 -7.29 -9.01
C CYS A 32 6.62 -8.38 -7.97
N ILE A 33 6.16 -8.14 -6.75
CA ILE A 33 6.42 -8.94 -5.55
C ILE A 33 5.22 -9.84 -5.30
N HIS A 34 5.46 -11.15 -5.28
CA HIS A 34 4.45 -12.14 -4.91
C HIS A 34 4.52 -12.35 -3.39
N ALA A 35 3.59 -11.76 -2.66
CA ALA A 35 3.56 -11.82 -1.20
C ALA A 35 2.16 -11.48 -0.64
N ASN A 36 1.88 -11.97 0.56
CA ASN A 36 0.73 -11.52 1.33
C ASN A 36 0.98 -10.12 1.88
N ALA A 37 0.15 -9.15 1.53
CA ALA A 37 0.26 -7.79 2.06
C ALA A 37 0.19 -7.75 3.58
N ALA A 38 -0.58 -8.64 4.21
CA ALA A 38 -0.72 -8.71 5.66
C ALA A 38 0.55 -9.19 6.36
N ASP A 39 1.45 -9.87 5.66
CA ASP A 39 2.69 -10.43 6.23
C ASP A 39 3.94 -9.70 5.69
N PHE A 40 3.78 -8.87 4.66
CA PHE A 40 4.87 -8.19 4.01
C PHE A 40 5.51 -7.15 4.93
N ASP A 41 6.83 -7.21 5.03
CA ASP A 41 7.66 -6.24 5.74
C ASP A 41 8.51 -5.47 4.73
N GLY A 42 7.85 -4.62 3.95
CA GLY A 42 8.48 -3.85 2.89
C GLY A 42 8.22 -2.37 3.01
N TYR A 43 9.27 -1.61 2.73
CA TYR A 43 9.52 -0.34 3.37
C TYR A 43 9.44 0.83 2.40
N ALA A 44 8.28 1.01 1.80
CA ALA A 44 8.00 2.17 0.99
C ALA A 44 7.58 3.37 1.85
N ALA A 45 7.92 4.58 1.39
CA ALA A 45 7.40 5.83 1.96
C ALA A 45 6.00 6.18 1.44
N VAL A 46 5.60 5.61 0.30
CA VAL A 46 4.33 5.89 -0.36
C VAL A 46 3.65 4.58 -0.75
N PHE A 47 2.39 4.43 -0.38
CA PHE A 47 1.55 3.26 -0.68
C PHE A 47 0.33 3.70 -1.46
N TYR A 48 0.02 2.95 -2.52
CA TYR A 48 -1.18 3.14 -3.33
C TYR A 48 -2.05 1.88 -3.22
N PHE A 49 -3.17 1.99 -2.53
CA PHE A 49 -4.13 0.92 -2.35
C PHE A 49 -5.24 1.03 -3.39
N TYR A 50 -5.17 0.18 -4.42
CA TYR A 50 -6.17 0.13 -5.49
C TYR A 50 -7.11 -1.06 -5.32
N ASN A 51 -8.37 -0.78 -5.00
CA ASN A 51 -9.37 -1.78 -4.62
C ASN A 51 -8.81 -2.78 -3.59
N PRO A 52 -8.42 -2.30 -2.40
CA PRO A 52 -7.74 -3.13 -1.43
C PRO A 52 -8.65 -4.22 -0.85
N PHE A 53 -8.01 -5.04 -0.04
CA PHE A 53 -8.57 -6.19 0.66
C PHE A 53 -9.79 -5.83 1.52
N GLY A 54 -10.52 -6.87 1.98
CA GLY A 54 -11.55 -6.70 3.00
C GLY A 54 -10.99 -6.15 4.31
N LYS A 55 -11.88 -5.58 5.14
CA LYS A 55 -11.56 -4.90 6.42
C LYS A 55 -10.52 -5.64 7.28
N PRO A 56 -10.63 -6.95 7.57
CA PRO A 56 -9.71 -7.61 8.49
C PRO A 56 -8.26 -7.67 7.99
N VAL A 57 -8.06 -7.77 6.68
CA VAL A 57 -6.73 -7.78 6.07
C VAL A 57 -6.19 -6.36 6.01
N PHE A 58 -7.04 -5.39 5.66
CA PHE A 58 -6.63 -3.99 5.59
C PHE A 58 -6.18 -3.44 6.96
N GLU A 59 -6.91 -3.75 8.05
CA GLU A 59 -6.52 -3.35 9.41
C GLU A 59 -5.13 -3.90 9.79
N LYS A 60 -4.84 -5.17 9.48
CA LYS A 60 -3.52 -5.76 9.70
C LYS A 60 -2.42 -5.03 8.93
N VAL A 61 -2.68 -4.70 7.66
CA VAL A 61 -1.73 -3.94 6.84
C VAL A 61 -1.46 -2.57 7.44
N ILE A 62 -2.50 -1.82 7.83
CA ILE A 62 -2.34 -0.50 8.45
C ILE A 62 -1.54 -0.59 9.75
N GLN A 63 -1.83 -1.57 10.60
CA GLN A 63 -1.09 -1.79 11.85
C GLN A 63 0.41 -2.00 11.59
N ARG A 64 0.76 -2.83 10.60
CA ARG A 64 2.16 -3.05 10.21
C ARG A 64 2.82 -1.80 9.64
N LEU A 65 2.08 -0.98 8.90
CA LEU A 65 2.59 0.31 8.43
C LEU A 65 2.89 1.25 9.60
N ILE A 66 2.04 1.32 10.62
CA ILE A 66 2.29 2.09 11.85
C ILE A 66 3.54 1.59 12.56
N GLU A 67 3.68 0.28 12.75
CA GLU A 67 4.86 -0.33 13.37
C GLU A 67 6.13 -0.03 12.58
N SER A 68 6.07 -0.15 11.25
CA SER A 68 7.15 0.21 10.33
C SER A 68 7.50 1.69 10.41
N GLN A 69 6.49 2.56 10.56
CA GLN A 69 6.66 4.00 10.71
C GLN A 69 7.45 4.32 11.97
N ASN A 70 7.01 3.78 13.11
CA ASN A 70 7.63 4.01 14.41
C ASN A 70 9.05 3.45 14.47
N LYS A 71 9.28 2.24 13.93
CA LYS A 71 10.60 1.59 13.91
C LYS A 71 11.65 2.39 13.12
N ARG A 72 11.23 3.19 12.15
CA ARG A 72 12.12 3.85 11.18
C ARG A 72 12.11 5.36 11.22
N ASP A 73 11.28 5.93 12.11
CA ASP A 73 11.09 7.37 12.28
C ASP A 73 10.96 8.12 10.94
N ARG A 74 9.94 7.75 10.15
CA ARG A 74 9.73 8.27 8.80
C ARG A 74 8.26 8.58 8.54
N ASP A 75 7.98 9.40 7.54
CA ASP A 75 6.62 9.58 7.06
C ASP A 75 6.17 8.42 6.15
N ILE A 76 4.87 8.10 6.23
CA ILE A 76 4.19 7.16 5.34
C ILE A 76 3.00 7.85 4.72
N TRP A 77 2.97 7.90 3.39
CA TRP A 77 1.88 8.46 2.63
C TRP A 77 1.06 7.30 2.05
N ALA A 78 -0.24 7.30 2.30
CA ALA A 78 -1.13 6.30 1.69
C ALA A 78 -2.22 7.00 0.86
N VAL A 79 -2.43 6.48 -0.34
CA VAL A 79 -3.56 6.83 -1.19
C VAL A 79 -4.46 5.61 -1.28
N TYR A 80 -5.75 5.81 -1.08
CA TYR A 80 -6.77 4.77 -1.10
C TYR A 80 -7.77 5.04 -2.21
N TYR A 81 -7.98 4.05 -3.07
CA TYR A 81 -9.01 4.08 -4.11
C TYR A 81 -9.82 2.78 -4.08
N SER A 82 -11.15 2.88 -3.96
CA SER A 82 -12.05 1.73 -4.05
C SER A 82 -13.30 2.11 -4.84
N LYS A 83 -13.75 1.23 -5.74
CA LYS A 83 -15.02 1.39 -6.48
C LYS A 83 -16.23 0.88 -5.69
N ARG A 84 -16.01 0.18 -4.57
CA ARG A 84 -17.09 -0.27 -3.71
C ARG A 84 -17.56 0.93 -2.89
N THR A 85 -18.85 1.22 -2.92
CA THR A 85 -19.51 2.14 -2.00
C THR A 85 -19.43 1.54 -0.59
N ILE A 86 -18.26 1.64 0.05
CA ILE A 86 -18.09 1.34 1.44
C ILE A 86 -18.78 2.49 2.16
N LYS A 87 -19.98 2.26 2.72
CA LYS A 87 -20.50 3.13 3.77
C LYS A 87 -19.37 3.33 4.77
N PRO A 88 -19.00 4.57 5.13
CA PRO A 88 -17.84 4.84 5.95
C PRO A 88 -17.90 3.90 7.16
N VAL A 89 -16.91 3.01 7.25
CA VAL A 89 -16.71 2.23 8.46
C VAL A 89 -16.32 3.28 9.48
N ASP A 90 -17.18 3.54 10.45
CA ASP A 90 -16.93 4.44 11.58
C ASP A 90 -15.58 4.12 12.22
N THR A 91 -14.58 4.85 11.73
CA THR A 91 -13.21 5.00 12.19
C THR A 91 -12.66 6.05 11.24
N GLY A 92 -12.36 7.25 11.76
CA GLY A 92 -12.05 8.47 11.00
C GLY A 92 -10.87 8.36 10.02
N PHE A 93 -11.05 7.62 8.93
CA PHE A 93 -10.07 7.34 7.91
C PHE A 93 -10.80 6.98 6.63
N ILE A 94 -10.81 7.91 5.67
CA ILE A 94 -10.64 7.66 4.23
C ILE A 94 -10.68 9.04 3.53
N VAL A 95 -9.67 9.26 2.69
CA VAL A 95 -9.27 10.52 2.01
C VAL A 95 -8.63 11.55 2.93
N GLY A 96 -7.43 11.22 3.43
CA GLY A 96 -6.60 12.19 4.14
C GLY A 96 -5.15 11.74 4.06
N LEU A 97 -4.29 12.67 3.64
CA LEU A 97 -2.86 12.61 3.82
C LEU A 97 -2.51 12.00 5.18
N LEU A 98 -1.90 10.82 5.22
CA LEU A 98 -1.35 10.26 6.46
C LEU A 98 -0.07 11.03 6.82
N ARG A 99 -0.20 12.29 7.24
CA ARG A 99 0.99 13.16 7.43
C ARG A 99 1.72 12.95 8.74
N ARG A 100 1.17 12.15 9.67
CA ARG A 100 1.78 11.67 10.92
C ARG A 100 0.74 10.83 11.65
N LEU A 101 1.00 9.57 12.00
CA LEU A 101 0.06 8.79 12.83
C LEU A 101 0.20 9.06 14.33
N VAL A 102 1.09 9.98 14.72
CA VAL A 102 1.27 10.37 16.12
C VAL A 102 1.35 11.89 16.22
N GLN A 103 0.24 12.53 16.60
CA GLN A 103 0.33 13.76 17.37
C GLN A 103 0.83 13.35 18.76
N LYS A 104 2.10 13.65 19.05
CA LYS A 104 2.57 13.70 20.44
C LYS A 104 1.63 14.65 21.19
N ARG A 105 0.89 14.12 22.16
CA ARG A 105 0.46 14.91 23.31
C ARG A 105 1.58 14.86 24.34
#